data_AF-A0A1X9T0U3-F1
#
_entry.id   AF-A0A1X9T0U3-F1
#
_cell.length_a   1.000
_cell.length_b   1.000
_cell.length_c   1.000
_cell.angle_alpha   90.00
_cell.angle_beta   90.00
_cell.angle_gamma   90.00
#
_symmetry.space_group_name_H-M   'P 1'
#
loop_
_entity.id
_entity.type
_entity.pdbx_description
1 polymer ?
#
loop_
_entity_poly.entity_id
_entity_poly.type
_entity_poly.pdbx_seq_one_letter_code
_entity_poly.pdbx_strand_id
1 'polypeptide(L)'
;MAEISDFVGIDESELNFKKASLDSCIAQNSSGDNCSKCQRVFGCDKIKEFVILQFDIAIAKLKQCQEANNISSCMNCSEFFECKIRSGYVNATYEKMNEGRGGQFDF
;
A
#
# COMPACT_ATOMS: atom_id res chain seq x y z
N MET A 1 -0.46 -17.84 -14.18
CA MET A 1 -0.88 -16.53 -13.61
C MET A 1 0.25 -15.56 -13.79
N ALA A 2 -0.04 -14.28 -14.00
CA ALA A 2 0.99 -13.26 -14.16
C ALA A 2 1.88 -13.21 -12.91
N GLU A 3 3.17 -13.48 -13.08
CA GLU A 3 4.16 -13.36 -12.01
C GLU A 3 4.47 -11.88 -11.76
N ILE A 4 5.11 -11.58 -10.62
CA ILE A 4 5.46 -10.19 -10.23
C ILE A 4 6.34 -9.50 -11.30
N SER A 5 7.02 -10.27 -12.16
CA SER A 5 7.81 -9.80 -13.31
C SER A 5 6.99 -9.29 -14.50
N ASP A 6 5.68 -9.52 -14.54
CA ASP A 6 4.87 -9.34 -15.76
C ASP A 6 4.20 -7.95 -15.85
N PHE A 7 4.39 -7.10 -14.84
CA PHE A 7 3.79 -5.78 -14.78
C PHE A 7 4.61 -4.73 -15.52
N VAL A 8 4.23 -4.44 -16.76
CA VAL A 8 4.94 -3.50 -17.63
C VAL A 8 4.73 -2.06 -17.15
N GLY A 9 5.82 -1.32 -16.99
CA GLY A 9 5.80 0.13 -16.76
C GLY A 9 5.44 0.56 -15.33
N ILE A 10 5.38 -0.37 -14.38
CA ILE A 10 5.20 -0.05 -12.96
C ILE A 10 6.59 0.05 -12.31
N ASP A 11 7.09 1.27 -12.14
CA ASP A 11 8.34 1.53 -11.43
C ASP A 11 8.09 1.73 -9.93
N GLU A 12 8.61 0.83 -9.11
CA GLU A 12 8.50 0.88 -7.65
C GLU A 12 9.67 1.63 -6.99
N SER A 13 10.61 2.18 -7.77
CA SER A 13 11.78 2.88 -7.23
C SER A 13 11.37 4.07 -6.34
N GLU A 14 10.42 4.88 -6.79
CA GLU A 14 9.89 6.02 -6.02
C GLU A 14 9.17 5.57 -4.75
N LEU A 15 8.39 4.49 -4.82
CA LEU A 15 7.71 3.91 -3.67
C LEU A 15 8.70 3.46 -2.60
N ASN A 16 9.76 2.77 -3.00
CA ASN A 16 10.81 2.31 -2.10
C ASN A 16 11.57 3.49 -1.46
N PHE A 17 11.86 4.54 -2.22
CA PHE A 17 12.48 5.75 -1.69
C PHE A 17 11.59 6.47 -0.67
N LYS A 18 10.29 6.64 -0.99
CA LYS A 18 9.31 7.23 -0.06
C LYS A 18 9.13 6.36 1.19
N LYS A 19 9.14 5.04 1.05
CA LYS A 19 9.10 4.09 2.17
C LYS A 19 10.29 4.26 3.11
N ALA A 20 11.51 4.26 2.58
CA ALA A 20 12.72 4.47 3.39
C ALA A 20 12.71 5.84 4.11
N SER A 21 12.20 6.87 3.42
CA SER A 21 12.04 8.21 3.98
C SER A 21 10.99 8.28 5.10
N LEU A 22 9.92 7.48 4.99
CA LEU A 22 8.89 7.32 6.01
C LEU A 22 9.40 6.51 7.21
N ASP A 23 10.08 5.40 6.99
CA ASP A 23 10.65 4.55 8.05
C ASP A 23 11.65 5.34 8.92
N SER A 24 12.52 6.12 8.28
CA SER A 24 13.45 7.02 8.98
C SER A 24 12.73 8.06 9.83
N CYS A 25 11.64 8.62 9.33
CA CYS A 25 10.83 9.60 10.04
C CYS A 25 10.10 8.98 11.25
N ILE A 26 9.57 7.76 11.12
CA ILE A 26 8.97 7.02 12.23
C ILE A 26 10.04 6.76 13.30
N ALA A 27 11.19 6.22 12.92
CA ALA A 27 12.29 5.90 13.84
C ALA A 27 12.78 7.12 14.63
N GLN A 28 12.85 8.30 14.00
CA GLN A 28 13.24 9.54 14.67
C GLN A 28 12.22 10.04 15.71
N ASN A 29 10.96 9.63 15.60
CA ASN A 29 9.89 10.05 16.50
C ASN A 29 9.54 8.99 17.57
N SER A 30 10.10 7.77 17.51
CA SER A 30 9.79 6.67 18.45
C SER A 30 10.61 6.65 19.75
N SER A 31 11.23 7.76 20.16
CA SER A 31 12.06 7.81 21.37
C SER A 31 11.23 7.91 22.67
N GLY A 32 10.70 6.77 23.13
CA GLY A 32 10.11 6.60 24.47
C GLY A 32 9.15 5.40 24.57
N ASP A 33 9.00 4.82 25.77
CA ASP A 33 8.15 3.64 26.07
C ASP A 33 6.66 3.79 25.67
N ASN A 34 6.23 5.01 25.34
CA ASN A 34 4.91 5.31 24.83
C ASN A 34 4.93 6.56 23.94
N CYS A 35 4.27 6.46 22.78
CA CYS A 35 4.12 7.49 21.75
C CYS A 35 3.18 8.65 22.18
N SER A 36 3.30 9.10 23.42
CA SER A 36 2.48 10.16 24.02
C SER A 36 3.23 11.50 24.07
N LYS A 37 4.55 11.48 23.85
CA LYS A 37 5.46 12.64 23.94
C LYS A 37 6.12 13.02 22.62
N CYS A 38 5.77 12.35 21.52
CA CYS A 38 6.35 12.65 20.22
C CYS A 38 5.92 14.06 19.80
N GLN A 39 6.87 14.92 19.46
CA GLN A 39 6.58 16.30 19.05
C GLN A 39 5.71 16.36 17.77
N ARG A 40 5.60 15.24 17.07
CA ARG A 40 4.70 15.00 15.93
C ARG A 40 4.04 13.62 16.03
N VAL A 41 3.22 13.36 17.06
CA VAL A 41 2.34 12.16 17.12
C VAL A 41 1.51 12.00 15.83
N PHE A 42 1.21 13.11 15.14
CA PHE A 42 0.45 13.16 13.89
C PHE A 42 1.29 13.30 12.60
N GLY A 43 2.62 13.41 12.69
CA GLY A 43 3.39 14.12 11.67
C GLY A 43 4.58 13.36 11.14
N CYS A 44 4.29 12.31 10.39
CA CYS A 44 5.01 12.19 9.13
C CYS A 44 4.02 12.50 8.01
N ASP A 45 3.90 13.76 7.59
CA ASP A 45 3.07 14.15 6.42
C ASP A 45 3.37 13.29 5.18
N LYS A 46 4.60 12.72 5.14
CA LYS A 46 5.08 11.76 4.14
C LYS A 46 4.26 10.46 4.08
N ILE A 47 3.54 10.09 5.13
CA ILE A 47 2.71 8.88 5.14
C ILE A 47 1.56 8.99 4.15
N LYS A 48 0.96 10.19 4.04
CA LYS A 48 -0.11 10.46 3.09
C LYS A 48 0.38 10.32 1.65
N GLU A 49 1.55 10.87 1.34
CA GLU A 49 2.18 10.71 0.02
C GLU A 49 2.52 9.25 -0.28
N PHE A 50 3.04 8.53 0.72
CA PHE A 50 3.40 7.13 0.59
C PHE A 50 2.18 6.25 0.27
N VAL A 51 1.08 6.37 1.02
CA VAL A 51 -0.12 5.52 0.80
C VAL A 51 -0.86 5.86 -0.50
N ILE A 52 -0.79 7.12 -0.97
CA ILE A 52 -1.30 7.49 -2.30
C ILE A 52 -0.52 6.73 -3.38
N LEU A 53 0.82 6.81 -3.34
CA LEU A 53 1.67 6.15 -4.33
C LEU A 53 1.53 4.62 -4.25
N GLN A 54 1.42 4.06 -3.04
CA GLN A 54 1.18 2.64 -2.82
C GLN A 54 -0.12 2.18 -3.47
N PHE A 55 -1.20 2.93 -3.30
CA PHE A 55 -2.49 2.64 -3.93
C PHE A 55 -2.40 2.70 -5.44
N ASP A 56 -1.77 3.74 -6.02
CA ASP A 56 -1.66 3.92 -7.46
C ASP A 56 -0.92 2.76 -8.13
N ILE A 57 0.15 2.27 -7.48
CA ILE A 57 0.87 1.05 -7.92
C ILE A 57 -0.01 -0.19 -7.79
N ALA A 58 -0.71 -0.36 -6.67
CA ALA A 58 -1.52 -1.55 -6.42
C ALA A 58 -2.73 -1.64 -7.39
N ILE A 59 -3.40 -0.53 -7.69
CA ILE A 59 -4.50 -0.51 -8.67
C ILE A 59 -3.99 -0.75 -10.09
N ALA A 60 -2.81 -0.23 -10.45
CA ALA A 60 -2.20 -0.48 -11.75
C ALA A 60 -1.88 -1.99 -11.92
N LYS A 61 -1.26 -2.62 -10.92
CA LYS A 61 -1.02 -4.08 -10.90
C LYS A 61 -2.32 -4.88 -11.00
N LEU A 62 -3.36 -4.47 -10.26
CA LEU A 62 -4.66 -5.15 -10.31
C LEU A 62 -5.26 -5.11 -11.72
N LYS A 63 -5.24 -3.95 -12.37
CA LYS A 63 -5.79 -3.76 -13.73
C LYS A 63 -5.02 -4.56 -14.76
N GLN A 64 -3.69 -4.50 -14.74
CA GLN A 64 -2.87 -5.31 -15.65
C GLN A 64 -3.08 -6.81 -15.43
N CYS A 65 -3.24 -7.25 -14.17
CA CYS A 65 -3.58 -8.64 -13.86
C CYS A 65 -4.95 -9.03 -14.42
N GLN A 66 -5.95 -8.16 -14.28
CA GLN A 66 -7.29 -8.36 -14.83
C GLN A 66 -7.25 -8.50 -16.36
N GLU A 67 -6.51 -7.61 -17.04
CA GLU A 67 -6.31 -7.65 -18.49
C GLU A 67 -5.59 -8.92 -18.93
N ALA A 68 -4.48 -9.29 -18.30
CA ALA A 68 -3.70 -10.48 -18.62
C ALA A 68 -4.51 -11.80 -18.45
N ASN A 69 -5.45 -11.82 -17.49
CA ASN A 69 -6.33 -12.97 -17.25
C ASN A 69 -7.69 -12.84 -17.96
N ASN A 70 -7.89 -11.80 -18.78
CA ASN A 70 -9.14 -11.53 -19.51
C ASN A 70 -10.39 -11.50 -18.61
N ILE A 71 -10.28 -10.93 -17.41
CA ILE A 71 -11.39 -10.75 -16.47
C ILE A 71 -11.67 -9.26 -16.22
N SER A 72 -12.94 -8.88 -16.12
CA SER A 72 -13.34 -7.49 -15.83
C SER A 72 -13.43 -7.14 -14.34
N SER A 73 -13.39 -8.15 -13.48
CA SER A 73 -13.48 -8.01 -12.02
C SER A 73 -12.80 -9.19 -11.35
N CYS A 74 -12.16 -8.93 -10.20
CA CYS A 74 -11.58 -10.01 -9.40
C CYS A 74 -12.64 -11.01 -8.92
N MET A 75 -13.92 -10.63 -8.83
CA MET A 75 -15.01 -11.56 -8.46
C MET A 75 -15.11 -12.76 -9.42
N ASN A 76 -14.62 -12.61 -10.65
CA ASN A 76 -14.59 -13.67 -11.66
C ASN A 76 -13.28 -14.49 -11.62
N CYS A 77 -12.37 -14.21 -10.68
CA CYS A 77 -11.11 -14.89 -10.53
C CYS A 77 -11.28 -16.14 -9.63
N SER A 78 -10.77 -17.29 -10.09
CA SER A 78 -10.78 -18.54 -9.32
C SER A 78 -9.99 -18.46 -8.01
N GLU A 79 -9.01 -17.55 -7.92
CA GLU A 79 -8.19 -17.34 -6.73
C GLU A 79 -8.63 -16.14 -5.90
N PHE A 80 -9.89 -15.68 -6.02
CA PHE A 80 -10.36 -14.45 -5.37
C PHE A 80 -9.94 -14.29 -3.89
N PHE A 81 -10.02 -15.37 -3.10
CA PHE A 81 -9.67 -15.35 -1.68
C PHE A 81 -8.15 -15.38 -1.42
N GLU A 82 -7.38 -16.05 -2.26
CA GLU A 82 -5.93 -16.26 -2.08
C GLU A 82 -5.06 -15.31 -2.94
N CYS A 83 -5.68 -14.53 -3.82
CA CYS A 83 -4.98 -13.68 -4.78
C CYS A 83 -4.25 -12.53 -4.07
N LYS A 84 -2.92 -12.63 -4.02
CA LYS A 84 -2.05 -11.62 -3.38
C LYS A 84 -2.15 -10.24 -4.02
N ILE A 85 -2.37 -10.16 -5.33
CA ILE A 85 -2.52 -8.88 -6.05
C ILE A 85 -3.81 -8.18 -5.59
N ARG A 86 -4.92 -8.93 -5.50
CA ARG A 86 -6.18 -8.41 -4.97
C ARG A 86 -6.04 -7.99 -3.51
N SER A 87 -5.48 -8.86 -2.66
CA SER A 87 -5.27 -8.55 -1.24
C SER A 87 -4.41 -7.29 -1.06
N GLY A 88 -3.33 -7.15 -1.83
CA GLY A 88 -2.49 -5.95 -1.85
C GLY A 88 -3.25 -4.68 -2.24
N TYR A 89 -4.12 -4.74 -3.25
CA TYR A 89 -4.98 -3.63 -3.63
C TYR A 89 -5.99 -3.25 -2.53
N VAL A 90 -6.61 -4.24 -1.88
CA VAL A 90 -7.55 -4.00 -0.76
C VAL A 90 -6.84 -3.30 0.40
N ASN A 91 -5.67 -3.80 0.80
CA ASN A 91 -4.87 -3.19 1.86
C ASN A 91 -4.46 -1.75 1.51
N ALA A 92 -3.95 -1.52 0.30
CA ALA A 92 -3.56 -0.19 -0.14
C ALA A 92 -4.76 0.79 -0.23
N THR A 93 -5.95 0.28 -0.57
CA THR A 93 -7.19 1.08 -0.54
C THR A 93 -7.53 1.53 0.88
N TYR A 94 -7.45 0.61 1.84
CA TYR A 94 -7.71 0.90 3.24
C TYR A 94 -6.74 1.94 3.80
N GLU A 95 -5.44 1.74 3.58
CA GLU A 95 -4.40 2.69 3.99
C GLU A 95 -4.58 4.05 3.32
N LYS A 96 -4.92 4.11 2.03
CA LYS A 96 -5.21 5.40 1.39
C LYS A 96 -6.42 6.10 2.02
N MET A 97 -7.50 5.37 2.29
CA MET A 97 -8.75 5.91 2.85
C MET A 97 -8.57 6.41 4.29
N ASN A 98 -7.68 5.78 5.07
CA ASN A 98 -7.34 6.21 6.43
C ASN A 98 -6.15 7.19 6.46
N GLU A 99 -5.67 7.65 5.30
CA GLU A 99 -4.49 8.51 5.14
C GLU A 99 -3.19 7.90 5.71
N GLY A 100 -3.10 6.58 5.77
CA GLY A 100 -2.01 5.79 6.35
C GLY A 100 -1.96 5.83 7.88
N ARG A 101 -2.98 6.41 8.53
CA ARG A 101 -2.98 6.63 9.98
C ARG A 101 -3.49 5.43 10.77
N GLY A 102 -3.92 4.39 10.07
CA GLY A 102 -4.57 3.24 10.68
C GLY A 102 -5.95 3.57 11.25
N GLY A 103 -6.79 2.56 11.33
CA GLY A 103 -8.03 2.56 12.09
C GLY A 103 -8.17 1.18 12.73
N GLN A 104 -8.65 1.11 13.97
CA GLN A 104 -9.01 -0.16 14.57
C GLN A 104 -10.25 -0.69 13.85
N PHE A 105 -10.04 -1.56 12.87
CA PHE A 105 -11.05 -2.50 12.41
C PHE A 105 -10.37 -3.86 12.33
N ASP A 106 -10.58 -4.66 13.37
CA ASP A 106 -10.35 -6.10 13.33
C ASP A 106 -11.31 -6.70 12.29
N PHE A 107 -10.76 -7.48 11.36
CA PHE A 107 -11.52 -8.29 10.39
C PHE A 107 -11.29 -9.76 10.65
#